data_AF-A0A8S1QES1-F1
#
_entry.id   AF-A0A8S1QES1-F1
#
_cell.length_a   1.000
_cell.length_b   1.000
_cell.length_c   1.000
_cell.angle_alpha   90.00
_cell.angle_beta   90.00
_cell.angle_gamma   90.00
#
_symmetry.space_group_name_H-M   'P 1'
#
loop_
_entity.id
_entity.type
_entity.pdbx_description
1 polymer ?
#
loop_
_entity_poly.entity_id
_entity_poly.type
_entity_poly.pdbx_seq_one_letter_code
_entity_poly.pdbx_strand_id
1 'polypeptide(L)'
;MNGNWIDLDDMYLGFLSLQFVGQYKNGKKVGKWDIKFQTEKDLYHYQLIGGGEYDNNEIRIGKWTDLVEIFKNVKETIIQVGFYKNDEKEGFWDIMKRVNDNQKFQLMGQENLNKKYFLHKILLSQQSKLKL
;
A
#
# COMPACT_ATOMS: atom_id res chain seq x y z
N MET A 1 17.93 16.71 -5.20
CA MET A 1 18.23 15.86 -4.02
C MET A 1 18.78 14.53 -4.50
N ASN A 2 19.83 14.01 -3.84
CA ASN A 2 20.45 12.72 -4.15
C ASN A 2 20.66 11.95 -2.84
N GLY A 3 20.52 10.62 -2.86
CA GLY A 3 20.82 9.75 -1.71
C GLY A 3 19.61 8.98 -1.22
N ASN A 4 19.71 8.37 -0.03
CA ASN A 4 18.62 7.65 0.61
C ASN A 4 17.76 8.61 1.43
N TRP A 5 16.44 8.48 1.33
CA TRP A 5 15.48 9.36 1.98
C TRP A 5 14.35 8.57 2.63
N ILE A 6 13.69 9.26 3.57
CA ILE A 6 12.47 8.82 4.22
C ILE A 6 11.45 9.92 3.95
N ASP A 7 10.42 9.60 3.17
CA ASP A 7 9.25 10.46 3.05
C ASP A 7 8.24 10.04 4.11
N LEU A 8 7.70 11.02 4.82
CA LEU A 8 6.62 10.82 5.77
C LEU A 8 5.29 11.06 5.04
N ASP A 9 4.33 10.16 5.25
CA ASP A 9 2.95 10.46 4.86
C ASP A 9 2.33 11.40 5.90
N ASP A 10 1.75 12.50 5.43
CA ASP A 10 1.02 13.45 6.27
C ASP A 10 -0.31 12.89 6.78
N MET A 11 -0.67 11.64 6.46
CA MET A 11 -1.67 10.86 7.20
C MET A 11 -1.21 10.61 8.64
N TYR A 12 -1.16 11.68 9.43
CA TYR A 12 -0.98 11.68 10.87
C TYR A 12 -2.26 11.16 11.51
N LEU A 13 -2.35 9.85 11.49
CA LEU A 13 -3.42 9.09 12.08
C LEU A 13 -3.10 8.90 13.59
N GLY A 14 -2.89 10.02 14.30
CA GLY A 14 -2.69 10.09 15.76
C GLY A 14 -1.32 9.60 16.21
N PHE A 15 -1.13 8.28 16.20
CA PHE A 15 0.08 7.59 16.69
C PHE A 15 0.67 6.62 15.67
N LEU A 16 0.10 6.60 14.47
CA LEU A 16 0.58 5.77 13.37
C LEU A 16 1.50 6.60 12.48
N SER A 17 2.66 6.03 12.16
CA SER A 17 3.62 6.63 11.23
C SER A 17 3.75 5.72 10.01
N LEU A 18 3.50 6.30 8.84
CA LEU A 18 3.76 5.67 7.55
C LEU A 18 5.01 6.33 6.94
N GLN A 19 5.97 5.49 6.55
CA GLN A 19 7.23 5.92 5.97
C GLN A 19 7.43 5.27 4.60
N PHE A 20 7.87 6.06 3.64
CA PHE A 20 8.36 5.59 2.36
C PHE A 20 9.87 5.75 2.34
N VAL A 21 10.59 4.64 2.25
CA VAL A 21 12.06 4.63 2.33
C VAL A 21 12.63 4.18 1.01
N GLY A 22 13.48 5.00 0.40
CA GLY A 22 14.09 4.67 -0.88
C GLY A 22 15.15 5.69 -1.29
N GLN A 23 15.49 5.69 -2.58
CA GLN A 23 16.53 6.53 -3.13
C GLN A 23 15.96 7.65 -3.99
N TYR A 24 16.52 8.86 -3.83
CA TYR A 24 16.38 9.95 -4.77
C TYR A 24 17.61 10.10 -5.65
N LYS A 25 17.39 10.42 -6.93
CA LYS A 25 18.41 10.85 -7.89
C LYS A 25 17.88 12.04 -8.68
N ASN A 26 18.58 13.16 -8.61
CA ASN A 26 18.21 14.43 -9.23
C ASN A 26 16.80 14.92 -8.85
N GLY A 27 16.39 14.67 -7.59
CA GLY A 27 15.07 15.04 -7.10
C GLY A 27 13.93 14.10 -7.52
N LYS A 28 14.24 12.96 -8.16
CA LYS A 28 13.27 11.92 -8.52
C LYS A 28 13.45 10.66 -7.70
N LYS A 29 12.37 9.99 -7.31
CA LYS A 29 12.42 8.64 -6.74
C LYS A 29 12.93 7.64 -7.78
N VAL A 30 13.88 6.80 -7.39
CA VAL A 30 14.46 5.75 -8.25
C VAL A 30 14.67 4.46 -7.49
N GLY A 31 14.68 3.34 -8.20
CA GLY A 31 14.97 2.02 -7.65
C GLY A 31 13.91 1.57 -6.65
N LYS A 32 14.33 0.72 -5.71
CA LYS A 32 13.44 0.11 -4.71
C LYS A 32 12.98 1.14 -3.68
N TRP A 33 11.69 1.13 -3.40
CA TRP A 33 11.03 1.91 -2.37
C TRP A 33 10.19 1.02 -1.47
N ASP A 34 10.45 1.08 -0.17
CA ASP A 34 9.78 0.29 0.86
C ASP A 34 8.73 1.13 1.58
N ILE A 35 7.54 0.56 1.80
CA ILE A 35 6.49 1.16 2.62
C ILE A 35 6.56 0.51 4.00
N LYS A 36 6.81 1.35 5.00
CA LYS A 36 7.02 0.96 6.39
C LYS A 36 5.95 1.56 7.26
N PHE A 37 5.42 0.76 8.17
CA PHE A 37 4.35 1.15 9.06
C PHE A 37 4.73 0.88 10.51
N GLN A 38 4.52 1.88 11.36
CA GLN A 38 4.73 1.77 12.80
C GLN A 38 3.40 1.88 13.53
N THR A 39 3.23 1.04 14.54
CA THR A 39 2.01 1.01 15.35
C THR A 39 2.29 1.46 16.78
N GLU A 40 1.23 1.86 17.48
CA GLU A 40 1.29 2.29 18.89
C GLU A 40 1.95 1.28 19.82
N LYS A 41 1.83 -0.02 19.52
CA LYS A 41 2.37 -1.09 20.36
C LYS A 41 3.88 -1.23 20.22
N ASP A 42 4.44 -0.77 19.11
CA ASP A 42 5.86 -0.92 18.79
C ASP A 42 6.45 0.40 18.29
N LEU A 43 6.64 1.32 19.24
CA LEU A 43 7.23 2.63 18.98
C LEU A 43 8.70 2.58 18.54
N TYR A 44 9.31 1.38 18.51
CA TYR A 44 10.72 1.21 18.18
C TYR A 44 10.96 0.45 16.87
N HIS A 45 9.95 -0.24 16.32
CA HIS A 45 10.11 -0.98 15.08
C HIS A 45 9.07 -0.60 14.01
N TYR A 46 9.57 -0.47 12.79
CA TYR A 46 8.76 -0.34 11.59
C TYR A 46 8.58 -1.71 10.93
N GLN A 47 7.34 -2.05 10.59
CA GLN A 47 7.03 -3.22 9.81
C GLN A 47 7.02 -2.87 8.32
N LEU A 48 7.71 -3.66 7.50
CA LEU A 48 7.60 -3.59 6.04
C LEU A 48 6.21 -4.12 5.63
N ILE A 49 5.40 -3.28 5.02
CA ILE A 49 4.03 -3.63 4.60
C ILE A 49 3.84 -3.59 3.09
N GLY A 50 4.77 -2.98 2.35
CA GLY A 50 4.67 -2.89 0.91
C GLY A 50 5.83 -2.15 0.27
N GLY A 51 5.59 -1.61 -0.92
CA GLY A 51 6.61 -0.98 -1.74
C GLY A 51 6.69 -1.55 -3.15
N GLY A 52 7.67 -1.07 -3.90
CA GLY A 52 7.95 -1.49 -5.26
C GLY A 52 9.16 -0.78 -5.84
N GLU A 53 9.22 -0.65 -7.16
CA GLU A 53 10.36 -0.07 -7.86
C GLU A 53 9.94 1.06 -8.80
N TYR A 54 10.72 2.14 -8.77
CA TYR A 54 10.67 3.25 -9.73
C TYR A 54 11.82 3.13 -10.72
N ASP A 55 11.57 3.48 -11.98
CA ASP A 55 12.62 3.65 -12.98
C ASP A 55 13.40 4.97 -12.78
N ASN A 56 14.31 5.31 -13.70
CA ASN A 56 15.08 6.56 -13.64
C ASN A 56 14.26 7.85 -13.90
N ASN A 57 13.00 7.70 -14.31
CA ASN A 57 12.09 8.78 -14.62
C ASN A 57 11.00 8.96 -13.56
N GLU A 58 11.09 8.29 -12.40
CA GLU A 58 10.07 8.28 -11.34
C GLU A 58 8.78 7.53 -11.75
N ILE A 59 8.88 6.62 -12.71
CA ILE A 59 7.76 5.82 -13.18
C ILE A 59 7.74 4.50 -12.42
N ARG A 60 6.61 4.14 -11.80
CA ARG A 60 6.45 2.84 -11.15
C ARG A 60 6.47 1.71 -12.19
N ILE A 61 7.26 0.68 -11.90
CA ILE A 61 7.44 -0.48 -12.76
C ILE A 61 7.42 -1.77 -11.94
N GLY A 62 7.03 -2.87 -12.60
CA GLY A 62 7.15 -4.20 -12.03
C GLY A 62 6.17 -4.44 -10.88
N LYS A 63 6.54 -5.30 -9.94
CA LYS A 63 5.67 -5.70 -8.83
C LYS A 63 5.60 -4.61 -7.77
N TRP A 64 4.38 -4.32 -7.33
CA TRP A 64 4.09 -3.36 -6.27
C TRP A 64 3.14 -3.93 -5.23
N THR A 65 3.27 -3.42 -4.01
CA THR A 65 2.33 -3.59 -2.93
C THR A 65 1.88 -2.20 -2.48
N ASP A 66 0.65 -1.84 -2.86
CA ASP A 66 0.02 -0.58 -2.49
C ASP A 66 -0.71 -0.73 -1.17
N LEU A 67 -0.57 0.27 -0.31
CA LEU A 67 -1.43 0.44 0.84
C LEU A 67 -2.77 1.01 0.40
N VAL A 68 -3.87 0.30 0.67
CA VAL A 68 -5.22 0.78 0.34
C VAL A 68 -5.83 1.48 1.55
N GLU A 69 -5.83 0.82 2.70
CA GLU A 69 -6.49 1.34 3.90
C GLU A 69 -5.90 0.75 5.18
N ILE A 70 -5.90 1.56 6.24
CA ILE A 70 -5.53 1.17 7.59
C ILE A 70 -6.68 1.53 8.54
N PHE A 71 -7.32 0.52 9.10
CA PHE A 71 -8.38 0.69 10.08
C PHE A 71 -7.81 0.63 11.49
N LYS A 72 -7.63 1.80 12.12
CA LYS A 72 -7.07 1.94 13.47
C LYS A 72 -7.74 1.07 14.52
N ASN A 73 -9.06 1.16 14.60
CA ASN A 73 -9.82 0.59 15.72
C ASN A 73 -9.74 -0.93 15.77
N VAL A 74 -9.55 -1.57 14.62
CA VAL A 74 -9.52 -3.02 14.47
C VAL A 74 -8.15 -3.54 14.02
N LYS A 75 -7.16 -2.65 13.83
CA LYS A 75 -5.80 -2.98 13.37
C LYS A 75 -5.77 -3.75 12.06
N GLU A 76 -6.75 -3.45 11.21
CA GLU A 76 -6.86 -4.08 9.91
C GLU A 76 -6.06 -3.28 8.89
N THR A 77 -5.26 -3.98 8.08
CA THR A 77 -4.53 -3.40 6.97
C THR A 77 -4.99 -4.08 5.69
N ILE A 78 -5.40 -3.28 4.71
CA ILE A 78 -5.71 -3.75 3.37
C ILE A 78 -4.62 -3.25 2.43
N ILE A 79 -4.01 -4.19 1.73
CA ILE A 79 -3.04 -3.93 0.67
C ILE A 79 -3.54 -4.51 -0.64
N GLN A 80 -2.97 -3.97 -1.71
CA GLN A 80 -3.16 -4.46 -3.06
C GLN A 80 -1.81 -4.85 -3.65
N VAL A 81 -1.68 -6.07 -4.15
CA VAL A 81 -0.45 -6.58 -4.74
C VAL A 81 -0.67 -6.85 -6.22
N GLY A 82 0.17 -6.26 -7.08
CA GLY A 82 0.04 -6.42 -8.51
C GLY A 82 1.23 -5.85 -9.27
N PHE A 83 1.02 -5.52 -10.54
CA PHE A 83 2.06 -5.03 -11.42
C PHE A 83 1.74 -3.64 -11.94
N TYR A 84 2.74 -2.77 -11.92
CA TYR A 84 2.75 -1.50 -12.61
C TYR A 84 3.52 -1.60 -13.92
N LYS A 85 3.01 -0.91 -14.94
CA LYS A 85 3.68 -0.68 -16.21
C LYS A 85 3.42 0.76 -16.63
N ASN A 86 4.48 1.55 -16.74
CA ASN A 86 4.40 2.97 -17.07
C ASN A 86 3.50 3.74 -16.10
N ASP A 87 3.63 3.48 -14.79
CA ASP A 87 2.82 4.10 -13.73
C ASP A 87 1.31 3.75 -13.74
N GLU A 88 0.89 2.85 -14.64
CA GLU A 88 -0.45 2.30 -14.68
C GLU A 88 -0.49 0.89 -14.08
N LYS A 89 -1.53 0.60 -13.30
CA LYS A 89 -1.80 -0.73 -12.78
C LYS A 89 -2.21 -1.66 -13.93
N GLU A 90 -1.53 -2.79 -14.09
CA GLU A 90 -1.76 -3.76 -15.17
C GLU A 90 -2.26 -5.10 -14.62
N GLY A 91 -3.19 -5.73 -15.34
CA GLY A 91 -3.60 -7.12 -15.10
C GLY A 91 -4.44 -7.32 -13.84
N PHE A 92 -4.00 -8.27 -13.02
CA PHE A 92 -4.71 -8.71 -11.82
C PHE A 92 -4.05 -8.16 -10.56
N TRP A 93 -4.88 -7.69 -9.62
CA TRP A 93 -4.44 -7.14 -8.35
C TRP A 93 -5.06 -7.91 -7.20
N ASP A 94 -4.22 -8.60 -6.44
CA ASP A 94 -4.62 -9.35 -5.27
C ASP A 94 -4.91 -8.38 -4.13
N ILE A 95 -6.14 -8.43 -3.61
CA ILE A 95 -6.54 -7.68 -2.43
C ILE A 95 -6.23 -8.56 -1.23
N MET A 96 -5.31 -8.12 -0.39
CA MET A 96 -4.93 -8.85 0.80
C MET A 96 -5.31 -8.08 2.06
N LYS A 97 -5.76 -8.79 3.08
CA LYS A 97 -6.13 -8.25 4.38
C LYS A 97 -5.33 -8.90 5.47
N ARG A 98 -4.96 -8.11 6.47
CA ARG A 98 -4.39 -8.58 7.74
C ARG A 98 -5.20 -7.97 8.88
N VAL A 99 -5.56 -8.76 9.89
CA VAL A 99 -6.43 -8.31 11.00
C VAL A 99 -5.63 -7.77 12.20
N ASN A 100 -4.32 -7.98 12.23
CA ASN A 100 -3.42 -7.42 13.24
C ASN A 100 -1.95 -7.61 12.80
N ASP A 101 -1.03 -6.81 13.35
CA ASP A 101 0.36 -6.72 12.87
C ASP A 101 1.16 -8.03 12.95
N ASN A 102 0.75 -8.95 13.83
CA ASN A 102 1.39 -10.25 14.05
C ASN A 102 0.89 -11.34 13.09
N GLN A 103 -0.17 -11.08 12.31
CA GLN A 103 -0.70 -12.03 11.34
C GLN A 103 -0.10 -11.82 9.96
N LYS A 104 -0.12 -12.88 9.16
CA LYS A 104 0.18 -12.79 7.72
C LYS A 104 -1.03 -12.20 6.99
N PHE A 105 -0.74 -11.52 5.87
CA PHE A 105 -1.78 -11.12 4.93
C PHE A 105 -2.48 -12.34 4.33
N GLN A 106 -3.80 -12.27 4.23
CA GLN A 106 -4.67 -13.28 3.64
C GLN A 106 -5.32 -12.71 2.38
N LEU A 107 -5.41 -13.53 1.33
CA LEU A 107 -6.07 -13.15 0.08
C LEU A 107 -7.58 -13.03 0.31
N MET A 108 -8.14 -11.86 0.01
CA MET A 108 -9.58 -11.59 0.12
C MET A 108 -10.29 -11.67 -1.23
N GLY A 109 -9.56 -11.40 -2.30
CA GLY A 109 -10.08 -11.38 -3.65
C GLY A 109 -9.06 -10.83 -4.63
N GLN A 110 -9.47 -10.72 -5.88
CA GLN A 110 -8.62 -10.23 -6.96
C GLN A 110 -9.43 -9.28 -7.84
N GLU A 111 -8.83 -8.16 -8.21
CA GLU A 111 -9.39 -7.21 -9.15
C GLU A 111 -8.75 -7.40 -10.52
N ASN A 112 -9.57 -7.48 -11.57
CA ASN A 112 -9.10 -7.52 -12.96
C ASN A 112 -9.33 -6.16 -13.61
N LEU A 113 -8.24 -5.41 -13.82
CA LEU A 113 -8.30 -4.06 -14.38
C LEU A 113 -8.57 -4.04 -15.89
N ASN A 114 -8.36 -5.17 -16.57
CA ASN A 114 -8.75 -5.34 -17.98
C ASN A 114 -10.28 -5.50 -18.14
N LYS A 115 -11.02 -5.63 -17.02
CA LYS A 115 -12.49 -5.66 -16.99
C LYS A 115 -12.99 -4.50 -16.13
N LYS A 116 -13.02 -3.31 -16.72
CA LYS A 116 -13.31 -1.97 -16.14
C LYS A 116 -14.64 -1.80 -15.34
N TYR A 117 -15.35 -2.85 -14.94
CA TYR A 117 -16.72 -2.81 -14.41
C TYR A 117 -16.96 -3.51 -13.06
N PHE A 118 -15.95 -4.04 -12.36
CA PHE A 118 -16.22 -4.90 -11.18
C PHE A 118 -16.25 -4.18 -9.81
N LEU A 119 -15.48 -3.10 -9.61
CA LEU A 119 -15.30 -2.48 -8.28
C LEU A 119 -16.55 -1.80 -7.69
N HIS A 120 -17.49 -1.31 -8.52
CA HIS A 120 -18.67 -0.61 -7.99
C HIS A 120 -19.58 -1.55 -7.16
N LYS A 121 -19.54 -2.86 -7.39
CA LYS A 121 -20.38 -3.83 -6.67
C LYS A 121 -19.87 -4.20 -5.27
N ILE A 122 -18.56 -4.19 -5.03
CA ILE A 122 -18.00 -4.63 -3.74
C ILE A 122 -18.16 -3.54 -2.68
N LEU A 123 -17.87 -2.27 -3.01
CA LEU A 123 -18.04 -1.14 -2.09
C LEU A 123 -19.52 -0.92 -1.69
N LEU A 124 -20.47 -1.10 -2.62
CA LEU A 124 -21.90 -1.02 -2.32
C LEU A 124 -22.41 -2.18 -1.44
N SER A 125 -21.81 -3.38 -1.56
CA SER A 125 -22.22 -4.56 -0.77
C SER A 125 -21.79 -4.50 0.70
N GLN A 126 -20.81 -3.66 1.04
CA GLN A 126 -20.36 -3.45 2.42
C GLN A 126 -21.10 -2.30 3.10
N GLN A 127 -21.50 -1.25 2.36
CA GLN A 127 -22.34 -0.17 2.89
C GLN A 127 -23.77 -0.61 3.26
N SER A 128 -24.30 -1.65 2.62
CA SER A 128 -25.63 -2.20 2.97
C SER A 128 -25.63 -3.05 4.24
N LYS A 129 -24.47 -3.50 4.75
CA LYS A 129 -24.34 -4.29 5.98
C LYS A 129 -24.11 -3.46 7.24
N LEU A 130 -23.87 -2.15 7.10
CA LEU A 130 -23.67 -1.20 8.20
C LEU A 130 -24.92 -0.34 8.50
N LYS A 131 -26.06 -0.65 7.85
CA LYS A 131 -27.37 -0.04 8.14
C LYS A 131 -28.32 -1.08 8.76
N LEU A 132 -28.01 -1.55 9.96
CA LEU A 132 -28.94 -2.23 10.87
C LEU A 132 -28.60 -1.82 12.31
#